data_AF-A0A7V4IYA5-F1
#
_entry.id   AF-A0A7V4IYA5-F1
#
_cell.length_a   1.000
_cell.length_b   1.000
_cell.length_c   1.000
_cell.angle_alpha   90.00
_cell.angle_beta   90.00
_cell.angle_gamma   90.00
#
_symmetry.space_group_name_H-M   'P 1'
#
loop_
_entity.id
_entity.type
_entity.pdbx_description
1 polymer ?
#
loop_
_entity_poly.entity_id
_entity_poly.type
_entity_poly.pdbx_seq_one_letter_code
_entity_poly.pdbx_strand_id
1 'polypeptide(L)' 'RGHLRQFMSTVTGSEVCGPEFTPDNSTLFLAIQHPGEGGTYEKPISRWPDDVTPPRPTVIAIRKQSGGAVGE' A
#
# COMPACT_ATOMS: atom_id res chain seq x y z
N ARG A 1 -1.87 17.72 -22.48
CA ARG A 1 -1.94 17.84 -21.00
C ARG A 1 -2.32 16.45 -20.46
N GLY A 2 -1.73 15.99 -19.36
CA GLY A 2 -2.02 14.66 -18.79
C GLY A 2 -3.33 14.64 -17.98
N HIS A 3 -3.90 13.45 -17.78
CA HIS A 3 -5.06 13.22 -16.92
C HIS A 3 -4.62 12.45 -15.67
N LEU A 4 -4.37 13.17 -14.58
CA LEU A 4 -3.97 12.59 -13.30
C LEU A 4 -5.20 12.19 -12.48
N ARG A 5 -5.16 11.01 -11.87
CA ARG A 5 -6.17 10.54 -10.91
C ARG A 5 -5.47 9.85 -9.73
N GLN A 6 -5.96 10.10 -8.52
CA GLN A 6 -5.53 9.34 -7.35
C GLN A 6 -6.11 7.92 -7.43
N PHE A 7 -5.24 6.91 -7.36
CA PHE A 7 -5.62 5.51 -7.43
C PHE A 7 -5.79 4.86 -6.05
N MET A 8 -4.91 5.19 -5.10
CA MET A 8 -4.87 4.65 -3.75
C MET A 8 -4.35 5.70 -2.76
N SER A 9 -4.83 5.62 -1.52
CA SER A 9 -4.21 6.24 -0.35
C SER A 9 -3.59 5.16 0.54
N THR A 10 -2.50 5.49 1.21
CA THR A 10 -1.80 4.57 2.12
C THR A 10 -2.39 4.57 3.52
N VAL A 11 -1.75 3.87 4.46
CA VAL A 11 -2.14 3.80 5.88
C VAL A 11 -1.47 4.90 6.72
N THR A 12 -1.97 5.11 7.93
CA THR A 12 -1.48 6.16 8.84
C THR A 12 0.04 6.08 9.05
N GLY A 13 0.71 7.22 8.88
CA GLY A 13 2.15 7.37 9.08
C GLY A 13 2.95 6.41 8.21
N SER A 14 2.66 6.36 6.91
CA SER A 14 3.41 5.52 5.95
C SER A 14 3.63 6.26 4.65
N GLU A 15 4.52 5.72 3.82
CA GLU A 15 4.62 6.06 2.40
C GLU A 15 4.46 4.82 1.51
N VAL A 16 4.18 5.05 0.23
CA VAL A 16 4.08 4.01 -0.80
C VAL A 16 5.31 4.06 -1.68
N CYS A 17 5.97 2.93 -1.89
CA CYS A 17 7.10 2.82 -2.80
C CYS A 17 7.10 1.49 -3.58
N GLY A 18 8.10 1.32 -4.45
CA GLY A 18 8.39 0.05 -5.13
C GLY A 18 7.23 -0.51 -5.95
N PRO A 19 6.69 0.24 -6.94
CA PRO A 19 5.70 -0.29 -7.85
C PRO A 19 6.31 -1.33 -8.79
N GLU A 20 5.67 -2.49 -8.88
CA GLU A 20 6.01 -3.54 -9.83
C GLU A 20 4.74 -4.21 -10.34
N PHE A 21 4.59 -4.34 -11.66
CA PHE A 21 3.46 -5.07 -12.25
C PHE A 21 3.84 -6.53 -12.50
N THR A 22 2.86 -7.44 -12.43
CA THR A 22 3.01 -8.74 -13.08
C THR A 22 3.15 -8.58 -14.59
N PRO A 23 3.81 -9.52 -15.31
CA PRO A 23 4.00 -9.41 -16.76
C PRO A 23 2.70 -9.26 -17.58
N ASP A 24 1.56 -9.74 -17.05
CA ASP A 24 0.23 -9.62 -17.65
C ASP A 24 -0.54 -8.36 -17.19
N ASN A 25 0.09 -7.47 -16.41
CA ASN A 25 -0.48 -6.28 -15.78
C ASN A 25 -1.69 -6.53 -14.87
N SER A 26 -2.00 -7.79 -14.53
CA SER A 26 -3.20 -8.13 -13.74
C SER A 26 -3.05 -7.83 -12.25
N THR A 27 -1.82 -7.67 -11.77
CA THR A 27 -1.49 -7.33 -10.39
C THR A 27 -0.45 -6.22 -10.33
N LEU A 28 -0.71 -5.21 -9.49
CA LEU A 28 0.27 -4.21 -9.09
C LEU A 28 0.73 -4.50 -7.66
N PHE A 29 2.02 -4.74 -7.48
CA PHE A 29 2.66 -4.82 -6.18
C PHE A 29 3.14 -3.44 -5.75
N LEU A 30 2.93 -3.10 -4.47
CA LEU A 30 3.44 -1.88 -3.83
C LEU A 30 3.95 -2.21 -2.44
N ALA A 31 4.98 -1.50 -1.99
CA ALA A 31 5.45 -1.56 -0.61
C ALA A 31 4.85 -0.41 0.21
N ILE A 32 4.28 -0.77 1.36
CA ILE A 32 3.91 0.15 2.44
C ILE A 32 5.12 0.23 3.36
N GLN A 33 5.85 1.34 3.27
CA GLN A 33 7.02 1.57 4.11
C GLN A 33 6.63 2.25 5.42
N HIS A 34 7.39 1.89 6.47
CA HIS A 34 7.37 2.48 7.81
C HIS A 34 5.99 2.86 8.39
N PRO A 35 4.97 1.98 8.31
CA PRO A 35 3.65 2.31 8.83
C PRO A 35 3.69 2.65 10.32
N GLY A 36 3.00 3.72 10.69
CA GLY A 36 3.01 4.27 12.03
C GLY A 36 4.17 5.23 12.33
N GLU A 37 4.91 5.70 11.32
CA GLU A 37 5.90 6.77 11.48
C GLU A 37 5.28 7.98 12.21
N GLY A 38 5.98 8.46 13.25
CA GLY A 38 5.50 9.51 14.15
C GLY A 38 4.81 9.01 15.42
N GLY A 39 4.51 7.70 15.52
CA GLY A 39 4.07 7.05 16.77
C GLY A 39 5.23 6.50 17.60
N THR A 40 4.92 5.94 18.77
CA THR A 40 5.88 5.16 19.59
C THR A 40 5.32 3.75 19.84
N TYR A 41 6.14 2.86 20.41
CA TYR A 41 5.70 1.51 20.77
C TYR A 41 4.56 1.53 21.81
N GLU A 42 4.64 2.40 22.82
CA GLU A 42 3.65 2.54 23.89
C GLU A 42 2.39 3.29 23.42
N LYS A 43 2.53 4.15 22.41
CA LYS A 43 1.45 4.95 21.82
C LYS A 43 1.45 4.79 20.30
N PRO A 44 1.08 3.60 19.78
CA PRO A 44 1.07 3.36 18.34
C PRO A 44 -0.06 4.15 17.68
N ILE A 45 0.22 4.73 16.51
CA ILE A 45 -0.77 5.46 15.69
C ILE A 45 -1.28 4.63 14.51
N SER A 46 -0.70 3.45 14.30
CA SER A 46 -1.08 2.48 13.30
C SER A 46 -1.00 1.09 13.90
N ARG A 47 -1.90 0.21 13.46
CA ARG A 47 -1.91 -1.21 13.78
C ARG A 47 -1.83 -2.08 12.53
N TRP A 48 -1.39 -1.48 11.42
CA TRP A 48 -1.27 -2.14 10.13
C TRP A 48 -0.29 -3.33 10.16
N PRO A 49 -0.54 -4.41 9.40
CA PRO A 49 -1.75 -4.68 8.62
C PRO A 49 -2.89 -5.32 9.42
N ASP A 50 -2.57 -6.12 10.44
CA ASP A 50 -3.49 -7.09 11.03
C ASP A 50 -3.91 -6.72 12.47
N ASP A 51 -4.09 -5.44 12.74
CA ASP A 51 -4.36 -4.88 14.08
C ASP A 51 -3.26 -5.16 15.13
N VAL A 52 -2.03 -5.37 14.67
CA VAL A 52 -0.86 -5.74 15.48
C VAL A 52 -0.02 -4.53 15.94
N THR A 53 0.73 -4.71 17.04
CA THR A 53 1.73 -3.74 17.52
C THR A 53 3.06 -4.46 17.80
N PRO A 54 4.20 -4.01 17.22
CA PRO A 54 4.35 -2.82 16.39
C PRO A 54 3.75 -2.99 14.98
N PRO A 55 3.36 -1.90 14.31
CA PRO A 55 2.97 -1.93 12.90
C PRO A 55 4.13 -2.44 12.02
N ARG A 56 3.80 -3.09 10.90
CA ARG A 56 4.78 -3.82 10.08
C ARG A 56 4.80 -3.32 8.64
N PRO A 57 5.98 -2.98 8.07
CA PRO A 57 6.12 -2.79 6.63
C PRO A 57 5.67 -4.04 5.87
N THR A 58 5.04 -3.84 4.71
CA THR A 58 4.45 -4.94 3.92
C THR A 58 4.50 -4.66 2.43
N VAL A 59 4.60 -5.71 1.62
CA VAL A 59 4.23 -5.66 0.20
C VAL A 59 2.75 -6.03 0.07
N ILE A 60 1.98 -5.22 -0.64
CA ILE A 60 0.58 -5.46 -0.97
C ILE A 60 0.45 -5.84 -2.45
N ALA A 61 -0.59 -6.60 -2.78
CA ALA A 61 -0.94 -6.98 -4.14
C ALA A 61 -2.32 -6.41 -4.50
N ILE A 62 -2.36 -5.46 -5.43
CA ILE A 62 -3.60 -4.84 -5.90
C ILE A 62 -4.04 -5.55 -7.17
N ARG A 63 -5.29 -6.03 -7.18
CA ARG A 63 -5.89 -6.75 -8.31
C ARG A 63 -7.30 -6.25 -8.56
N LYS A 64 -7.71 -6.22 -9.82
CA LYS A 64 -9.10 -5.98 -10.20
C LYS A 64 -9.91 -7.23 -9.85
N GLN A 65 -11.03 -7.09 -9.13
CA GLN A 65 -11.84 -8.23 -8.69
C GLN A 65 -12.37 -9.07 -9.87
N SER A 66 -12.66 -8.43 -11.00
CA SER A 66 -13.09 -9.10 -12.24
C SER A 66 -11.93 -9.73 -13.02
N GLY A 67 -10.69 -9.61 -12.56
CA GLY A 67 -9.49 -9.86 -13.34
C GLY A 67 -9.20 -8.78 -14.38
N GLY A 68 -8.16 -9.00 -15.19
CA GLY A 68 -7.67 -8.06 -16.21
C GLY A 68 -6.68 -7.04 -15.66
N ALA A 69 -6.23 -6.14 -16.54
CA ALA A 69 -5.19 -5.16 -16.23
C ALA A 69 -5.63 -4.15 -15.15
N VAL A 70 -4.71 -3.80 -14.26
CA VAL A 70 -4.91 -2.76 -13.24
C VAL A 70 -4.83 -1.38 -13.88
N GLY A 71 -5.80 -0.52 -13.60
CA GLY A 71 -5.84 0.87 -14.08
C GLY A 71 -6.72 1.10 -15.31
N GLU A 72 -7.32 0.05 -15.88
CA GLU A 72 -8.34 0.11 -16.93
C GLU A 72 -9.78 0.09 -16.41
#